data_AF-A0A7X8I8J2-F1
#
_entry.id   AF-A0A7X8I8J2-F1
#
_cell.length_a   1.000
_cell.length_b   1.000
_cell.length_c   1.000
_cell.angle_alpha   90.00
_cell.angle_beta   90.00
_cell.angle_gamma   90.00
#
_symmetry.space_group_name_H-M   'P 1'
#
loop_
_entity.id
_entity.type
_entity.pdbx_description
1 polymer ?
#
loop_
_entity_poly.entity_id
_entity_poly.type
_entity_poly.pdbx_seq_one_letter_code
_entity_poly.pdbx_strand_id
1 'polypeptide(L)'
;GRNWTTLVVDGNHENFDLMDALPTEERWGAPVGVIAPNVFHLRRGYVYRIAGKSVFVFGGAESVDRALRTPGLSWWAREILSFEEAERGFDTLEEVDWKVDYVWTHAAPERALRKLFGRDTPPLVGGRRVRDPVSWYLNEIAGKLEFSLWRFGHYHVESEAFAADSRGLFRAEYRQVRPIDAP
;
A
#
# COMPACT_ATOMS: atom_id res chain seq x y z
N GLY A 1 20.02 -17.05 13.99
CA GLY A 1 18.86 -16.15 14.06
C GLY A 1 17.69 -16.83 13.39
N ARG A 2 16.44 -16.51 13.75
CA ARG A 2 15.29 -17.03 13.00
C ARG A 2 15.35 -16.46 11.57
N ASN A 3 15.23 -17.32 10.57
CA ASN A 3 15.22 -16.93 9.16
C ASN A 3 13.80 -16.52 8.79
N TRP A 4 13.55 -15.23 8.68
CA TRP A 4 12.31 -14.69 8.15
C TRP A 4 12.57 -14.12 6.76
N THR A 5 11.58 -14.21 5.89
CA THR A 5 11.54 -13.42 4.66
C THR A 5 10.78 -12.12 4.96
N THR A 6 11.41 -10.98 4.67
CA THR A 6 10.81 -9.66 4.83
C THR A 6 10.29 -9.16 3.49
N LEU A 7 9.02 -8.82 3.44
CA LEU A 7 8.38 -8.21 2.27
C LEU A 7 8.08 -6.75 2.60
N VAL A 8 8.46 -5.85 1.70
CA VAL A 8 8.37 -4.40 1.88
C VAL A 8 7.36 -3.85 0.89
N VAL A 9 6.40 -3.06 1.40
CA VAL A 9 5.55 -2.17 0.60
C VAL A 9 6.10 -0.77 0.81
N ASP A 10 6.42 -0.07 -0.28
CA ASP A 10 7.04 1.24 -0.21
C ASP A 10 6.05 2.33 0.21
N GLY A 11 6.55 3.35 0.91
CA GLY A 11 5.78 4.53 1.30
C GLY A 11 6.19 5.80 0.55
N ASN A 12 5.83 6.95 1.12
CA ASN A 12 6.15 8.26 0.58
C ASN A 12 7.51 8.83 1.04
N HIS A 13 8.33 8.06 1.75
CA HIS A 13 9.64 8.52 2.25
C HIS A 13 10.78 7.55 1.92
N GLU A 14 10.62 6.81 0.83
CA GLU A 14 11.68 5.93 0.31
C GLU A 14 12.59 6.67 -0.65
N ASN A 15 13.81 6.15 -0.82
CA ASN A 15 14.71 6.60 -1.88
C ASN A 15 14.33 5.90 -3.18
N PHE A 16 13.53 6.57 -4.02
CA PHE A 16 12.99 5.96 -5.23
C PHE A 16 14.04 5.67 -6.30
N ASP A 17 15.15 6.41 -6.34
CA ASP A 17 16.26 6.08 -7.25
C ASP A 17 16.85 4.71 -6.91
N LEU A 18 16.97 4.38 -5.62
CA LEU A 18 17.41 3.06 -5.17
C LEU A 18 16.34 1.99 -5.41
N MET A 19 15.07 2.30 -5.13
CA MET A 19 13.95 1.35 -5.29
C MET A 19 13.75 0.94 -6.75
N ASP A 20 13.84 1.91 -7.67
CA ASP A 20 13.71 1.68 -9.11
C ASP A 20 14.92 0.94 -9.68
N ALA A 21 16.11 1.11 -9.09
CA ALA A 21 17.34 0.42 -9.49
C ALA A 21 17.49 -1.00 -8.93
N LEU A 22 16.58 -1.47 -8.06
CA LEU A 22 16.67 -2.81 -7.46
C LEU A 22 16.68 -3.90 -8.55
N PRO A 23 17.59 -4.90 -8.44
CA PRO A 23 17.52 -6.12 -9.25
C PRO A 23 16.13 -6.75 -9.10
N THR A 24 15.57 -7.25 -10.19
CA THR A 24 14.21 -7.82 -10.18
C THR A 24 14.26 -9.33 -10.38
N GLU A 25 13.40 -10.05 -9.66
CA GLU A 25 13.18 -11.50 -9.84
C GLU A 25 11.70 -11.86 -9.69
N GLU A 26 11.30 -13.03 -10.19
CA GLU A 26 9.94 -13.55 -10.02
C GLU A 26 9.82 -14.32 -8.69
N ARG A 27 8.87 -13.90 -7.85
CA ARG A 27 8.56 -14.55 -6.56
C ARG A 27 7.08 -14.45 -6.25
N TRP A 28 6.51 -15.53 -5.70
CA TRP A 28 5.09 -15.57 -5.31
C TRP A 28 4.12 -15.17 -6.43
N GLY A 29 4.49 -15.46 -7.69
CA GLY A 29 3.66 -15.22 -8.88
C GLY A 29 3.75 -13.82 -9.48
N ALA A 30 4.64 -12.95 -8.99
CA ALA A 30 4.82 -11.60 -9.52
C ALA A 30 6.28 -11.10 -9.33
N PRO A 31 6.70 -10.04 -10.03
CA PRO A 31 8.04 -9.50 -9.90
C PRO A 31 8.25 -8.85 -8.53
N VAL A 32 9.45 -9.01 -7.96
CA VAL A 32 9.89 -8.33 -6.73
C VAL A 32 11.24 -7.64 -6.95
N GLY A 33 11.47 -6.52 -6.26
CA GLY A 33 12.80 -5.91 -6.16
C GLY A 33 13.62 -6.58 -5.05
N VAL A 34 14.87 -6.94 -5.31
CA VAL A 34 15.75 -7.59 -4.33
C VAL A 34 16.56 -6.54 -3.58
N ILE A 35 16.19 -6.28 -2.32
CA ILE A 35 16.88 -5.30 -1.45
C ILE A 35 18.12 -5.94 -0.83
N ALA A 36 17.97 -7.14 -0.29
CA ALA A 36 19.02 -7.91 0.38
C ALA A 36 18.61 -9.40 0.41
N PRO A 37 19.50 -10.33 0.81
CA PRO A 37 19.10 -11.72 1.00
C PRO A 37 17.88 -11.84 1.93
N ASN A 38 16.80 -12.43 1.43
CA ASN A 38 15.49 -12.57 2.09
C ASN A 38 14.73 -11.26 2.39
N VAL A 39 15.09 -10.13 1.77
CA VAL A 39 14.37 -8.86 1.89
C VAL A 39 13.97 -8.37 0.50
N PHE A 40 12.65 -8.28 0.26
CA PHE A 40 12.10 -8.03 -1.07
C PHE A 40 11.11 -6.87 -1.06
N HIS A 41 11.22 -5.99 -2.04
CA HIS A 41 10.22 -4.97 -2.37
C HIS A 41 9.13 -5.59 -3.24
N LEU A 42 7.89 -5.56 -2.76
CA LEU A 42 6.73 -5.93 -3.56
C LEU A 42 6.41 -4.78 -4.50
N ARG A 43 6.41 -5.04 -5.80
CA ARG A 43 6.13 -4.05 -6.84
C ARG A 43 4.66 -3.67 -6.80
N ARG A 44 4.39 -2.37 -6.99
CA ARG A 44 3.05 -1.81 -6.93
C ARG A 44 2.16 -2.39 -8.04
N GLY A 45 0.89 -2.60 -7.74
CA GLY A 45 -0.12 -2.99 -8.72
C GLY A 45 -0.17 -4.48 -9.03
N TYR A 46 0.52 -5.33 -8.27
CA TYR A 46 0.49 -6.78 -8.44
C TYR A 46 -0.31 -7.48 -7.32
N VAL A 47 -0.78 -8.69 -7.64
CA VAL A 47 -1.34 -9.65 -6.68
C VAL A 47 -0.32 -10.76 -6.45
N TYR A 48 0.12 -10.93 -5.21
CA TYR A 48 1.09 -11.96 -4.81
C TYR A 48 0.40 -13.14 -4.13
N ARG A 49 1.02 -14.32 -4.23
CA ARG A 49 0.59 -15.53 -3.51
C ARG A 49 1.46 -15.79 -2.27
N ILE A 50 1.10 -15.16 -1.16
CA ILE A 50 1.89 -15.17 0.08
C ILE A 50 1.23 -16.08 1.11
N ALA A 51 1.97 -17.08 1.60
CA ALA A 51 1.54 -17.97 2.69
C ALA A 51 0.13 -18.59 2.52
N GLY A 52 -0.26 -18.97 1.30
CA GLY A 52 -1.61 -19.53 1.11
C GLY A 52 -2.66 -18.53 0.64
N LYS A 53 -2.33 -17.24 0.50
CA LYS A 53 -3.30 -16.13 0.31
C LYS A 53 -2.97 -15.24 -0.88
N SER A 54 -3.99 -14.73 -1.57
CA SER A 54 -3.82 -13.69 -2.60
C SER A 54 -3.77 -12.31 -1.95
N VAL A 55 -2.73 -11.53 -2.28
CA VAL A 55 -2.45 -10.25 -1.65
C VAL A 55 -2.21 -9.19 -2.71
N PHE A 56 -3.16 -8.27 -2.89
CA PHE A 56 -2.93 -7.09 -3.71
C PHE A 56 -2.05 -6.08 -2.96
N VAL A 57 -1.07 -5.49 -3.63
CA VAL A 57 -0.10 -4.58 -3.01
C VAL A 57 0.02 -3.27 -3.78
N PHE A 58 0.03 -2.17 -3.04
CA PHE A 58 0.27 -0.86 -3.63
C PHE A 58 0.92 0.14 -2.65
N GLY A 59 2.06 0.70 -3.03
CA GLY A 59 2.82 1.67 -2.23
C GLY A 59 2.55 3.13 -2.57
N GLY A 60 3.33 4.01 -1.96
CA GLY A 60 3.28 5.46 -2.20
C GLY A 60 2.24 6.23 -1.38
N ALA A 61 2.41 7.55 -1.33
CA ALA A 61 1.46 8.56 -0.83
C ALA A 61 1.99 9.99 -1.15
N GLU A 62 1.14 11.01 -1.14
CA GLU A 62 1.59 12.41 -1.20
C GLU A 62 2.27 12.86 0.12
N SER A 63 3.51 13.33 0.03
CA SER A 63 4.21 13.95 1.16
C SER A 63 3.68 15.35 1.48
N VAL A 64 3.10 15.52 2.68
CA VAL A 64 2.58 16.82 3.15
C VAL A 64 3.64 17.86 3.44
N ASP A 65 4.85 17.39 3.73
CA ASP A 65 6.02 18.19 4.04
C ASP A 65 6.94 18.35 2.83
N ARG A 66 6.48 17.99 1.62
CA ARG A 66 7.22 18.17 0.35
C ARG A 66 7.83 19.58 0.22
N ALA A 67 7.09 20.61 0.62
CA ALA A 67 7.55 22.00 0.52
C ALA A 67 8.79 22.32 1.39
N LEU A 68 9.11 21.47 2.36
CA LEU A 68 10.26 21.59 3.26
C LEU A 68 11.40 20.63 2.87
N ARG A 69 11.28 19.91 1.75
CA ARG A 69 12.21 18.85 1.32
C ARG A 69 12.93 19.20 0.03
N THR A 70 14.00 18.46 -0.23
CA THR A 70 14.87 18.65 -1.38
C THR A 70 14.60 17.55 -2.41
N PRO A 71 14.16 17.90 -3.64
CA PRO A 71 13.96 16.92 -4.71
C PRO A 71 15.21 16.08 -5.00
N GLY A 72 15.05 14.77 -5.10
CA GLY A 72 16.14 13.82 -5.37
C GLY A 72 17.04 13.51 -4.16
N LEU A 73 16.74 14.06 -2.98
CA LEU A 73 17.51 13.82 -1.76
C LEU A 73 16.63 13.41 -0.57
N SER A 74 15.56 14.15 -0.32
CA SER A 74 14.61 13.86 0.77
C SER A 74 13.17 13.81 0.32
N TRP A 75 12.91 14.04 -0.97
CA TRP A 75 11.61 13.90 -1.61
C TRP A 75 11.77 13.47 -3.06
N TRP A 76 10.89 12.59 -3.54
CA TRP A 76 10.84 12.17 -4.94
C TRP A 76 9.42 12.32 -5.47
N ALA A 77 9.27 12.82 -6.70
CA ALA A 77 7.98 12.82 -7.39
C ALA A 77 7.38 11.40 -7.53
N ARG A 78 8.27 10.39 -7.51
CA ARG A 78 7.96 8.96 -7.59
C ARG A 78 7.25 8.38 -6.35
N GLU A 79 7.15 9.15 -5.28
CA GLU A 79 6.24 8.85 -4.15
C GLU A 79 4.79 8.67 -4.61
N ILE A 80 4.42 9.34 -5.71
CA ILE A 80 3.12 9.21 -6.37
C ILE A 80 3.15 8.10 -7.43
N LEU A 81 2.00 7.43 -7.59
CA LEU A 81 1.80 6.41 -8.61
C LEU A 81 2.00 6.96 -10.03
N SER A 82 2.54 6.13 -10.93
CA SER A 82 2.50 6.42 -12.37
C SER A 82 1.20 5.92 -13.01
N PHE A 83 0.93 6.35 -14.25
CA PHE A 83 -0.22 5.85 -15.00
C PHE A 83 -0.10 4.34 -15.25
N GLU A 84 1.09 3.87 -15.59
CA GLU A 84 1.37 2.45 -15.87
C GLU A 84 1.21 1.57 -14.62
N GLU A 85 1.46 2.10 -13.42
CA GLU A 85 1.19 1.39 -12.17
C GLU A 85 -0.30 1.32 -11.85
N ALA A 86 -1.03 2.39 -12.14
CA ALA A 86 -2.48 2.45 -11.95
C ALA A 86 -3.19 1.47 -12.89
N GLU A 87 -2.85 1.52 -14.18
CA GLU A 87 -3.41 0.63 -15.21
C GLU A 87 -3.12 -0.84 -14.86
N ARG A 88 -1.86 -1.16 -14.55
CA ARG A 88 -1.46 -2.50 -14.13
C ARG A 88 -2.26 -3.03 -12.94
N GLY A 89 -2.51 -2.19 -11.94
CA GLY A 89 -3.28 -2.62 -10.79
C GLY A 89 -4.74 -2.90 -11.12
N PHE A 90 -5.35 -2.15 -12.05
CA PHE A 90 -6.67 -2.50 -12.56
C PHE A 90 -6.64 -3.80 -13.35
N ASP A 91 -5.71 -3.96 -14.28
CA ASP A 91 -5.59 -5.18 -15.09
C ASP A 91 -5.39 -6.43 -14.24
N THR A 92 -4.48 -6.35 -13.27
CA THR A 92 -4.21 -7.47 -12.35
C THR A 92 -5.43 -7.83 -11.51
N LEU A 93 -6.24 -6.84 -11.13
CA LEU A 93 -7.48 -7.07 -10.37
C LEU A 93 -8.59 -7.65 -11.25
N GLU A 94 -8.68 -7.28 -12.53
CA GLU A 94 -9.56 -7.94 -13.51
C GLU A 94 -9.18 -9.41 -13.68
N GLU A 95 -7.89 -9.74 -13.76
CA GLU A 95 -7.39 -11.12 -13.90
C GLU A 95 -7.75 -12.04 -12.74
N VAL A 96 -8.01 -11.49 -11.55
CA VAL A 96 -8.43 -12.22 -10.34
C VAL A 96 -9.89 -12.00 -9.98
N ASP A 97 -10.71 -11.60 -10.96
CA ASP A 97 -12.16 -11.37 -10.82
C ASP A 97 -12.51 -10.40 -9.68
N TRP A 98 -11.68 -9.38 -9.47
CA TRP A 98 -11.81 -8.40 -8.40
C TRP A 98 -11.96 -9.03 -7.01
N LYS A 99 -11.26 -10.14 -6.76
CA LYS A 99 -11.31 -10.84 -5.47
C LYS A 99 -9.93 -11.24 -4.97
N VAL A 100 -9.58 -10.79 -3.78
CA VAL A 100 -8.31 -11.14 -3.10
C VAL A 100 -8.55 -11.46 -1.62
N ASP A 101 -7.65 -12.20 -0.97
CA ASP A 101 -7.75 -12.41 0.47
C ASP A 101 -7.40 -11.11 1.22
N TYR A 102 -6.27 -10.50 0.88
CA TYR A 102 -5.73 -9.33 1.57
C TYR A 102 -5.33 -8.21 0.62
N VAL A 103 -5.29 -7.00 1.16
CA VAL A 103 -4.72 -5.83 0.51
C VAL A 103 -3.71 -5.18 1.45
N TRP A 104 -2.51 -4.89 0.97
CA TRP A 104 -1.48 -4.16 1.73
C TRP A 104 -1.08 -2.89 1.00
N THR A 105 -1.26 -1.77 1.68
CA THR A 105 -0.88 -0.47 1.13
C THR A 105 -0.18 0.40 2.15
N HIS A 106 0.51 1.43 1.66
CA HIS A 106 1.02 2.48 2.56
C HIS A 106 -0.08 3.50 2.89
N ALA A 107 -0.61 4.18 1.87
CA ALA A 107 -1.78 5.05 1.99
C ALA A 107 -3.08 4.27 2.15
N ALA A 108 -4.12 4.91 2.68
CA ALA A 108 -5.46 4.33 2.78
C ALA A 108 -6.40 4.92 1.71
N PRO A 109 -7.44 4.19 1.28
CA PRO A 109 -8.49 4.78 0.46
C PRO A 109 -9.27 5.85 1.25
N GLU A 110 -9.76 6.87 0.56
CA GLU A 110 -10.49 7.99 1.20
C GLU A 110 -11.67 7.53 2.08
N ARG A 111 -12.43 6.52 1.65
CA ARG A 111 -13.54 5.96 2.45
C ARG A 111 -13.08 5.45 3.82
N ALA A 112 -11.92 4.80 3.89
CA ALA A 112 -11.36 4.30 5.14
C ALA A 112 -10.90 5.47 6.02
N LEU A 113 -10.29 6.50 5.44
CA LEU A 113 -9.88 7.70 6.16
C LEU A 113 -11.06 8.46 6.76
N ARG A 114 -12.14 8.64 5.99
CA ARG A 114 -13.36 9.29 6.47
C ARG A 114 -13.92 8.56 7.69
N LYS A 115 -13.96 7.23 7.64
CA LYS A 115 -14.43 6.39 8.74
C LYS A 115 -13.51 6.46 9.96
N LEU A 116 -12.19 6.37 9.75
CA LEU A 116 -11.20 6.33 10.82
C LEU A 116 -11.09 7.65 11.58
N PHE A 117 -11.19 8.79 10.88
CA PHE A 117 -11.05 10.12 11.48
C PHE A 117 -12.38 10.84 11.72
N GLY A 118 -13.51 10.23 11.35
CA GLY A 118 -14.85 10.78 11.57
C GLY A 118 -15.10 12.12 10.87
N ARG A 119 -14.46 12.35 9.71
CA ARG A 119 -14.55 13.62 8.97
C ARG A 119 -14.83 13.36 7.51
N ASP A 120 -15.78 14.11 6.93
CA ASP A 120 -16.03 14.13 5.48
C ASP A 120 -14.94 14.86 4.69
N THR A 121 -14.02 15.52 5.40
CA THR A 121 -12.84 16.17 4.82
C THR A 121 -11.62 15.27 4.94
N PRO A 122 -10.72 15.24 3.92
CA PRO A 122 -9.46 14.52 3.99
C PRO A 122 -8.74 14.81 5.31
N PRO A 123 -8.20 13.78 5.98
CA PRO A 123 -7.50 13.96 7.23
C PRO A 123 -6.36 14.97 7.06
N LEU A 124 -6.17 15.77 8.09
CA LEU A 124 -5.03 16.67 8.16
C LEU A 124 -3.80 15.85 8.48
N VAL A 125 -3.00 15.51 7.48
CA VAL A 125 -1.64 15.00 7.73
C VAL A 125 -0.75 16.24 7.87
N GLY A 126 -0.16 16.43 9.06
CA GLY A 126 0.63 17.64 9.36
C GLY A 126 -0.15 18.96 9.29
N GLY A 127 -1.47 18.96 9.48
CA GLY A 127 -2.30 20.18 9.48
C GLY A 127 -2.77 20.66 8.10
N ARG A 128 -2.52 19.92 7.00
CA ARG A 128 -2.97 20.26 5.64
C ARG A 128 -3.93 19.23 5.06
N ARG A 129 -4.91 19.70 4.28
CA ARG A 129 -5.82 18.86 3.50
C ARG A 129 -5.04 18.24 2.35
N VAL A 130 -4.73 16.96 2.44
CA VAL A 130 -3.99 16.24 1.40
C VAL A 130 -4.98 15.77 0.35
N ARG A 131 -4.78 16.17 -0.91
CA ARG A 131 -5.34 15.48 -2.06
C ARG A 131 -4.27 14.48 -2.50
N ASP A 132 -4.33 13.28 -1.97
CA ASP A 132 -3.37 12.23 -2.28
C ASP A 132 -3.89 11.41 -3.48
N PRO A 133 -3.26 11.51 -4.67
CA PRO A 133 -3.68 10.74 -5.83
C PRO A 133 -3.66 9.23 -5.59
N VAL A 134 -2.76 8.73 -4.72
CA VAL A 134 -2.71 7.31 -4.34
C VAL A 134 -3.99 6.95 -3.58
N SER A 135 -4.37 7.73 -2.56
CA SER A 135 -5.61 7.54 -1.82
C SER A 135 -6.87 7.55 -2.71
N TRP A 136 -6.90 8.37 -3.77
CA TRP A 136 -8.00 8.38 -4.75
C TRP A 136 -8.06 7.10 -5.57
N TYR A 137 -6.94 6.69 -6.15
CA TYR A 137 -6.83 5.45 -6.90
C TYR A 137 -7.22 4.23 -6.04
N LEU A 138 -6.73 4.16 -4.81
CA LEU A 138 -7.10 3.09 -3.88
C LEU A 138 -8.59 3.13 -3.51
N ASN A 139 -9.19 4.32 -3.46
CA ASN A 139 -10.62 4.46 -3.19
C ASN A 139 -11.47 3.90 -4.34
N GLU A 140 -11.04 4.06 -5.59
CA GLU A 140 -11.71 3.43 -6.74
C GLU A 140 -11.63 1.91 -6.66
N ILE A 141 -10.45 1.36 -6.34
CA ILE A 141 -10.26 -0.08 -6.14
C ILE A 141 -11.18 -0.62 -5.04
N ALA A 142 -11.18 0.03 -3.87
CA ALA A 142 -12.00 -0.38 -2.73
C ALA A 142 -13.51 -0.38 -3.02
N GLY A 143 -13.97 0.34 -4.06
CA GLY A 143 -15.36 0.36 -4.49
C GLY A 143 -15.82 -0.89 -5.23
N LYS A 144 -14.88 -1.66 -5.78
CA LYS A 144 -15.16 -2.82 -6.62
C LYS A 144 -14.66 -4.12 -6.00
N LEU A 145 -13.44 -4.07 -5.43
CA LEU A 145 -12.71 -5.22 -4.90
C LEU A 145 -13.44 -5.89 -3.72
N GLU A 146 -13.56 -7.21 -3.77
CA GLU A 146 -13.88 -8.06 -2.63
C GLU A 146 -12.60 -8.49 -1.92
N PHE A 147 -12.53 -8.26 -0.62
CA PHE A 147 -11.35 -8.61 0.19
C PHE A 147 -11.73 -8.93 1.63
N SER A 148 -10.94 -9.77 2.31
CA SER A 148 -11.20 -10.05 3.73
C SER A 148 -10.67 -8.93 4.62
N LEU A 149 -9.43 -8.51 4.41
CA LEU A 149 -8.79 -7.46 5.21
C LEU A 149 -7.79 -6.62 4.40
N TRP A 150 -7.97 -5.31 4.43
CA TRP A 150 -7.08 -4.31 3.89
C TRP A 150 -6.31 -3.64 5.02
N ARG A 151 -4.99 -3.79 5.02
CA ARG A 151 -4.09 -3.18 5.99
C ARG A 151 -3.36 -2.01 5.37
N PHE A 152 -3.32 -0.88 6.08
CA PHE A 152 -2.58 0.30 5.65
C PHE A 152 -1.83 0.97 6.80
N GLY A 153 -0.82 1.77 6.45
CA GLY A 153 0.04 2.48 7.39
C GLY A 153 -0.13 4.00 7.29
N HIS A 154 1.00 4.70 7.17
CA HIS A 154 1.13 6.15 6.93
C HIS A 154 0.63 7.12 8.03
N TYR A 155 -0.55 6.88 8.63
CA TYR A 155 -1.21 7.88 9.49
C TYR A 155 -0.84 7.81 10.98
N HIS A 156 0.10 6.93 11.35
CA HIS A 156 0.60 6.76 12.72
C HIS A 156 -0.48 6.46 13.77
N VAL A 157 -1.52 5.73 13.35
CA VAL A 157 -2.61 5.29 14.20
C VAL A 157 -2.79 3.78 14.07
N GLU A 158 -3.22 3.16 15.16
CA GLU A 158 -3.60 1.76 15.22
C GLU A 158 -5.12 1.68 15.30
N SER A 159 -5.74 0.71 14.63
CA SER A 159 -7.18 0.49 14.73
C SER A 159 -7.52 -1.00 14.86
N GLU A 160 -8.70 -1.28 15.41
CA GLU A 160 -9.36 -2.56 15.15
C GLU A 160 -9.80 -2.65 13.68
N ALA A 161 -10.22 -3.83 13.23
CA ALA A 161 -10.81 -3.97 11.90
C ALA A 161 -12.16 -3.24 11.82
N PHE A 162 -12.40 -2.48 10.75
CA PHE A 162 -13.61 -1.68 10.58
C PHE A 162 -14.12 -1.69 9.13
N ALA A 163 -15.43 -1.57 8.94
CA ALA A 163 -16.05 -1.42 7.62
C ALA A 163 -16.11 0.06 7.20
N ALA A 164 -15.87 0.34 5.92
CA ALA A 164 -16.01 1.68 5.34
C ALA A 164 -16.52 1.58 3.90
N ASP A 165 -17.83 1.33 3.74
CA ASP A 165 -18.53 1.26 2.45
C ASP A 165 -17.80 0.40 1.39
N SER A 166 -17.35 -0.80 1.79
CA SER A 166 -16.55 -1.72 0.96
C SER A 166 -16.99 -3.17 1.17
N ARG A 167 -16.58 -4.06 0.26
CA ARG A 167 -16.80 -5.52 0.37
C ARG A 167 -15.68 -6.21 1.17
N GLY A 168 -15.32 -5.62 2.32
CA GLY A 168 -14.20 -6.04 3.14
C GLY A 168 -13.95 -5.12 4.32
N LEU A 169 -13.02 -5.51 5.20
CA LEU A 169 -12.65 -4.72 6.38
C LEU A 169 -11.31 -4.02 6.20
N PHE A 170 -11.18 -2.85 6.79
CA PHE A 170 -9.95 -2.06 6.84
C PHE A 170 -9.31 -2.13 8.22
N ARG A 171 -7.99 -1.97 8.28
CA ARG A 171 -7.25 -1.81 9.53
C ARG A 171 -6.04 -0.89 9.33
N ALA A 172 -5.89 0.08 10.21
CA ALA A 172 -4.67 0.88 10.31
C ALA A 172 -3.66 0.14 11.20
N GLU A 173 -2.45 -0.09 10.70
CA GLU A 173 -1.37 -0.77 11.41
C GLU A 173 -0.27 0.23 11.79
N TYR A 174 0.13 0.25 13.06
CA TYR A 174 1.24 1.08 13.55
C TYR A 174 2.03 0.37 14.66
N ARG A 175 3.31 0.07 14.39
CA ARG A 175 4.27 -0.56 15.32
C ARG A 175 3.89 -1.97 15.82
N GLN A 176 2.91 -2.63 15.21
CA GLN A 176 2.50 -3.99 15.57
C GLN A 176 3.14 -5.06 14.67
N VAL A 177 3.40 -6.24 15.24
CA VAL A 177 3.72 -7.46 14.48
C VAL A 177 2.55 -8.41 14.66
N ARG A 178 1.87 -8.75 13.56
CA ARG A 178 0.70 -9.62 13.57
C ARG A 178 0.93 -10.86 12.73
N PRO A 179 0.48 -12.04 13.18
CA PRO A 179 0.43 -13.20 12.30
C PRO A 179 -0.51 -12.90 11.12
N ILE A 180 -0.17 -13.40 9.94
CA ILE A 180 -1.00 -13.30 8.72
C ILE A 180 -2.21 -14.28 8.75
N ASP A 181 -2.48 -14.86 9.92
CA ASP A 181 -3.18 -16.12 10.15
C ASP A 181 -2.47 -17.29 9.46
N ALA A 182 -1.82 -18.14 10.27
CA ALA A 182 -1.38 -19.47 9.86
C ALA A 182 -2.62 -20.40 9.83
N PRO A 183 -2.64 -21.45 8.98
CA PRO A 183 -3.81 -22.30 8.74
C PRO A 183 -4.51 -22.81 10.01
#